data_AF-A0AA35PB78-F1
#
_entry.id   AF-A0AA35PB78-F1
#
_cell.length_a   1.000
_cell.length_b   1.000
_cell.length_c   1.000
_cell.angle_alpha   90.00
_cell.angle_beta   90.00
_cell.angle_gamma   90.00
#
_symmetry.space_group_name_H-M   'P 1'
#
loop_
_entity.id
_entity.type
_entity.pdbx_description
1 polymer ?
#
loop_
_entity_poly.entity_id
_entity_poly.type
_entity_poly.pdbx_seq_one_letter_code
_entity_poly.pdbx_strand_id
1 'polypeptide(L)'
;MKTFTAVLLVVAALCLEQVSSLHCYTCEKAKSHEECTKNRCSDMNRYCVSLAHEGPGSEFSVSKWCADVCPSNFEIKGGQRGIETQCCVSDYCNSSAPSSVKTSYALMIMAILASFACIFRTGL
;
A
#
# COMPACT_ATOMS: atom_id res chain seq x y z
N MET A 1 26.49 11.06 25.93
CA MET A 1 25.21 11.64 26.40
C MET A 1 24.41 12.30 25.28
N LYS A 2 25.01 13.10 24.38
CA LYS A 2 24.34 13.72 23.23
C LYS A 2 23.71 12.72 22.22
N THR A 3 24.37 11.57 22.03
CA THR A 3 23.89 10.50 21.12
C THR A 3 22.63 9.82 21.64
N PHE A 4 22.52 9.60 22.95
CA PHE A 4 21.31 9.02 23.56
C PHE A 4 20.11 9.93 23.42
N THR A 5 20.27 11.25 23.57
CA THR A 5 19.19 12.22 23.37
C THR A 5 18.71 12.27 21.92
N ALA A 6 19.64 12.19 20.96
CA ALA A 6 19.30 12.14 19.54
C ALA A 6 18.55 10.86 19.17
N VAL A 7 19.00 9.71 19.69
CA VAL A 7 18.30 8.42 19.51
C VAL A 7 16.90 8.48 20.12
N LEU A 8 16.74 9.05 21.32
CA LEU A 8 15.45 9.19 21.98
C LEU A 8 14.49 10.10 21.20
N LEU A 9 15.00 11.18 20.59
CA LEU A 9 14.23 12.08 19.72
C LEU A 9 13.77 11.41 18.42
N VAL A 10 14.63 10.60 17.79
CA VAL A 10 14.26 9.84 16.60
C VAL A 10 13.19 8.79 16.92
N VAL A 11 13.30 8.08 18.05
CA VAL A 11 12.28 7.14 18.50
C VAL A 11 10.96 7.85 18.80
N ALA A 12 10.98 8.99 19.47
CA ALA A 12 9.78 9.78 19.75
C ALA A 12 9.08 10.29 18.48
N ALA A 13 9.85 10.67 17.45
CA ALA A 13 9.30 11.08 16.16
C ALA A 13 8.70 9.91 15.36
N LEU A 14 9.28 8.71 15.48
CA LEU A 14 8.76 7.49 14.84
C LEU A 14 7.50 6.95 15.55
N CYS A 15 7.28 7.30 16.82
CA CYS A 15 6.06 6.97 17.56
C CYS A 15 4.88 7.91 17.25
N LEU A 16 5.07 8.96 16.46
CA LEU A 16 3.97 9.74 15.93
C LEU A 16 3.43 9.02 14.69
N GLU A 17 2.58 8.02 14.91
CA GLU A 17 1.65 7.57 13.88
C GLU A 17 0.75 8.77 13.55
N GLN A 18 1.15 9.55 12.53
CA GLN A 18 0.29 10.55 11.94
C GLN A 18 -0.92 9.79 11.40
N VAL A 19 -2.02 9.83 12.16
CA VAL A 19 -3.35 9.45 11.68
C VAL A 19 -3.83 10.56 10.74
N SER A 20 -3.11 10.71 9.62
CA SER A 20 -3.62 11.46 8.49
C SER A 20 -4.64 10.57 7.80
N SER A 21 -5.80 11.14 7.53
CA SER A 21 -6.80 10.48 6.70
C SER A 21 -6.22 10.20 5.32
N LEU A 22 -6.19 8.93 4.96
CA LEU A 22 -5.66 8.44 3.70
C LEU A 22 -6.55 8.89 2.54
N HIS A 23 -5.95 9.25 1.41
CA HIS A 23 -6.67 9.47 0.16
C HIS A 23 -6.41 8.31 -0.78
N CYS A 24 -7.47 7.78 -1.41
CA CYS A 24 -7.35 6.65 -2.34
C CYS A 24 -8.18 6.91 -3.59
N TYR A 25 -7.90 6.16 -4.65
CA TYR A 25 -8.84 6.03 -5.76
C TYR A 25 -9.94 5.05 -5.40
N THR A 26 -11.18 5.37 -5.78
CA THR A 26 -12.35 4.52 -5.54
C THR A 26 -13.22 4.36 -6.77
N CYS A 27 -13.68 3.15 -7.02
CA CYS A 27 -14.54 2.75 -8.13
C CYS A 27 -15.02 1.31 -7.94
N GLU A 28 -16.13 0.94 -8.55
CA GLU A 28 -16.66 -0.42 -8.56
C GLU A 28 -16.73 -0.93 -10.00
N LYS A 29 -16.08 -2.08 -10.29
CA LYS A 29 -16.08 -2.73 -11.61
C LYS A 29 -15.80 -1.78 -12.79
N ALA A 30 -14.86 -0.85 -12.61
CA ALA A 30 -14.42 0.05 -13.66
C ALA A 30 -13.64 -0.73 -14.74
N LYS A 31 -13.73 -0.33 -16.01
CA LYS A 31 -12.95 -0.93 -17.10
C LYS A 31 -11.51 -0.44 -17.09
N SER A 32 -11.29 0.78 -16.60
CA SER A 32 -9.95 1.36 -16.48
C SER A 32 -9.81 2.22 -15.23
N HIS A 33 -8.57 2.59 -14.90
CA HIS A 33 -8.28 3.48 -13.77
C HIS A 33 -8.91 4.88 -13.93
N GLU A 34 -9.14 5.34 -15.17
CA GLU A 34 -9.64 6.69 -15.47
C GLU A 34 -11.07 6.92 -14.98
N GLU A 35 -11.85 5.85 -14.84
CA GLU A 35 -13.21 5.90 -14.29
C GLU A 35 -13.22 6.00 -12.75
N CYS A 36 -12.05 5.90 -12.10
CA CYS A 36 -11.94 5.95 -10.64
C CYS A 36 -11.76 7.39 -10.15
N THR A 37 -12.45 7.71 -9.05
CA THR A 37 -12.42 9.04 -8.45
C THR A 37 -11.49 9.09 -7.25
N LYS A 38 -10.88 10.25 -7.01
CA LYS A 38 -10.06 10.50 -5.82
C LYS A 38 -10.98 10.79 -4.64
N ASN A 39 -10.90 9.98 -3.60
CA ASN A 39 -11.71 10.14 -2.40
C ASN A 39 -10.86 10.10 -1.13
N ARG A 40 -11.26 10.92 -0.16
CA ARG A 40 -10.75 10.85 1.21
C ARG A 40 -11.37 9.65 1.92
N CYS A 41 -10.56 8.83 2.55
CA CYS A 41 -10.99 7.68 3.33
C CYS A 41 -11.41 8.08 4.75
N SER A 42 -12.18 7.22 5.42
CA SER A 42 -12.42 7.36 6.86
C SER A 42 -11.10 7.27 7.64
N ASP A 43 -11.01 7.95 8.78
CA ASP A 43 -9.80 7.93 9.64
C ASP A 43 -9.49 6.51 10.17
N MET A 44 -10.48 5.62 10.17
CA MET A 44 -10.33 4.20 10.53
C MET A 44 -9.72 3.36 9.40
N ASN A 45 -9.80 3.83 8.15
CA ASN A 45 -9.34 3.08 6.99
C ASN A 45 -7.86 3.37 6.74
N ARG A 46 -7.02 2.35 6.93
CA ARG A 46 -5.56 2.45 6.79
C ARG A 46 -5.02 1.93 5.47
N TYR A 47 -5.87 1.34 4.63
CA TYR A 47 -5.47 0.71 3.38
C TYR A 47 -6.27 1.23 2.19
N CYS A 48 -5.58 1.58 1.12
CA CYS A 48 -6.16 1.59 -0.21
C CYS A 48 -6.13 0.16 -0.76
N VAL A 49 -7.26 -0.33 -1.24
CA VAL A 49 -7.40 -1.67 -1.82
C VAL A 49 -7.69 -1.56 -3.32
N SER A 50 -7.08 -2.45 -4.09
CA SER A 50 -7.35 -2.68 -5.51
C SER A 50 -7.65 -4.16 -5.73
N LEU A 51 -8.71 -4.46 -6.47
CA LEU A 51 -9.13 -5.81 -6.83
C LEU A 51 -9.37 -5.89 -8.33
N ALA A 52 -8.70 -6.82 -9.00
CA ALA A 52 -8.98 -7.17 -10.39
C ALA A 52 -9.98 -8.33 -10.47
N HIS A 53 -10.98 -8.20 -11.34
CA HIS A 53 -11.99 -9.21 -11.62
C HIS A 53 -11.85 -9.72 -13.05
N GLU A 54 -11.97 -11.03 -13.22
CA GLU A 54 -12.17 -11.65 -14.54
C GLU A 54 -13.67 -11.86 -14.78
N GLY A 55 -14.21 -11.19 -15.79
CA GLY A 55 -15.55 -11.45 -16.30
C GLY A 55 -15.57 -12.55 -17.37
N PRO A 56 -16.75 -13.07 -17.72
CA PRO A 56 -16.90 -14.00 -18.83
C PRO A 56 -16.42 -13.35 -20.14
N GLY A 57 -15.59 -14.07 -20.92
CA GLY A 57 -15.08 -13.58 -22.21
C GLY A 57 -13.85 -12.67 -22.12
N SER A 58 -13.00 -12.83 -21.10
CA SER A 58 -11.76 -12.06 -20.88
C SER A 58 -11.95 -10.56 -20.66
N GLU A 59 -13.16 -10.14 -20.26
CA GLU A 59 -13.40 -8.76 -19.84
C GLU A 59 -12.81 -8.55 -18.44
N PHE A 60 -11.84 -7.66 -18.31
CA PHE A 60 -11.24 -7.30 -17.03
C PHE A 60 -11.92 -6.06 -16.47
N SER A 61 -12.19 -6.08 -15.16
CA SER A 61 -12.63 -4.89 -14.44
C SER A 61 -11.87 -4.75 -13.13
N VAL A 62 -11.77 -3.51 -12.64
CA VAL A 62 -11.07 -3.16 -11.40
C VAL A 62 -12.03 -2.51 -10.42
N SER A 63 -11.96 -2.93 -9.17
CA SER A 63 -12.63 -2.28 -8.05
C SER A 63 -11.57 -1.72 -7.11
N LYS A 64 -11.76 -0.49 -6.64
CA LYS A 64 -10.84 0.19 -5.72
C LYS A 64 -11.63 0.81 -4.57
N TRP A 65 -11.17 0.67 -3.34
CA TRP A 65 -11.85 1.22 -2.16
C TRP A 65 -10.90 1.39 -0.97
N CYS A 66 -11.40 2.05 0.08
CA CYS A 66 -10.69 2.21 1.35
C CYS A 66 -11.11 1.11 2.34
N ALA A 67 -10.18 0.52 3.09
CA ALA A 67 -10.48 -0.47 4.11
C ALA A 67 -9.64 -0.28 5.38
N ASP A 68 -10.18 -0.70 6.52
CA ASP A 68 -9.49 -0.77 7.82
C ASP A 68 -8.57 -1.98 7.91
N VAL A 69 -8.92 -3.06 7.21
CA VAL A 69 -8.13 -4.30 7.08
C VAL A 69 -7.89 -4.61 5.60
N CYS A 70 -6.67 -5.07 5.26
CA CYS A 70 -6.38 -5.57 3.93
C CYS A 70 -6.96 -6.99 3.74
N PRO A 71 -7.92 -7.18 2.83
CA PRO A 71 -8.52 -8.49 2.57
C PRO A 71 -7.53 -9.42 1.86
N SER A 72 -7.41 -10.66 2.36
CA SER A 72 -6.45 -11.67 1.86
C SER A 72 -7.11 -12.74 0.99
N ASN A 73 -8.45 -12.81 0.99
CA ASN A 73 -9.25 -13.80 0.27
C ASN A 73 -10.54 -13.16 -0.26
N PHE A 74 -10.55 -12.79 -1.54
CA PHE A 74 -11.77 -12.39 -2.24
C PHE A 74 -12.38 -13.56 -2.98
N GLU A 75 -13.19 -14.36 -2.27
CA GLU A 75 -14.22 -15.17 -2.93
C GLU A 75 -15.48 -14.33 -3.06
N ILE A 76 -15.65 -13.63 -4.20
CA ILE A 76 -16.91 -12.96 -4.47
C ILE A 76 -17.94 -14.00 -4.89
N LYS A 77 -18.94 -14.20 -4.03
CA LYS A 77 -20.17 -14.94 -4.34
C LYS A 77 -20.78 -14.37 -5.63
N GLY A 78 -20.88 -15.19 -6.67
CA GLY A 78 -21.46 -14.78 -7.96
C GLY A 78 -20.78 -15.33 -9.21
N GLY A 79 -19.78 -16.20 -9.08
CA GLY A 79 -19.10 -16.82 -10.23
C GLY A 79 -17.98 -15.97 -10.86
N GLN A 80 -17.69 -14.81 -10.29
CA GLN A 80 -16.62 -13.93 -10.75
C GLN A 80 -15.42 -14.04 -9.80
N ARG A 81 -14.32 -14.59 -10.31
CA ARG A 81 -13.11 -14.85 -9.52
C ARG A 81 -12.32 -13.54 -9.41
N GLY A 82 -12.11 -13.06 -8.18
CA GLY A 82 -11.10 -12.03 -7.93
C GLY A 82 -9.73 -12.63 -8.23
N ILE A 83 -9.02 -12.07 -9.21
CA ILE A 83 -7.76 -12.64 -9.70
C ILE A 83 -6.60 -12.16 -8.83
N GLU A 84 -6.63 -10.89 -8.44
CA GLU A 84 -5.53 -10.25 -7.73
C GLU A 84 -6.03 -9.13 -6.82
N THR A 85 -5.62 -9.19 -5.55
CA THR A 85 -5.89 -8.13 -4.56
C THR A 85 -4.56 -7.48 -4.15
N GLN A 86 -4.49 -6.16 -4.20
CA GLN A 86 -3.34 -5.38 -3.74
C GLN A 86 -3.79 -4.35 -2.70
N CYS A 87 -3.02 -4.20 -1.63
CA CYS A 87 -3.23 -3.19 -0.61
C CYS A 87 -1.99 -2.33 -0.42
N CYS A 88 -2.18 -1.06 -0.11
CA CYS A 88 -1.10 -0.11 0.19
C CYS A 88 -1.59 0.98 1.16
N VAL A 89 -0.66 1.70 1.80
CA VAL A 89 -0.92 2.57 2.98
C VAL A 89 -0.51 4.04 2.78
N SER A 90 -0.31 4.47 1.54
CA SER A 90 0.09 5.85 1.22
C SER A 90 -0.96 6.54 0.35
N ASP A 91 -1.06 7.87 0.41
CA ASP A 91 -2.03 8.60 -0.39
C ASP A 91 -1.89 8.26 -1.90
N TYR A 92 -3.01 7.94 -2.53
CA TYR A 92 -3.14 7.60 -3.95
C TYR A 92 -2.26 6.44 -4.42
N CYS A 93 -1.77 5.60 -3.50
CA CYS A 93 -0.88 4.48 -3.83
C CYS A 93 -1.54 3.44 -4.75
N ASN A 94 -2.87 3.35 -4.75
CA ASN A 94 -3.64 2.48 -5.62
C ASN A 94 -3.94 3.11 -6.99
N SER A 95 -3.05 3.94 -7.53
CA SER A 95 -3.17 4.50 -8.88
C SER A 95 -3.08 3.43 -9.97
N SER A 96 -2.30 2.39 -9.73
CA SER A 96 -2.08 1.30 -10.69
C SER A 96 -3.12 0.18 -10.54
N ALA A 97 -3.22 -0.68 -11.56
CA ALA A 97 -3.86 -1.97 -11.41
C ALA A 97 -3.04 -2.83 -10.44
N PRO A 98 -3.67 -3.77 -9.71
CA PRO A 98 -2.92 -4.74 -8.92
C PRO A 98 -1.96 -5.46 -9.87
N SER A 99 -0.68 -5.41 -9.52
CA SER A 99 0.38 -6.16 -10.19
C SER A 99 1.07 -7.03 -9.16
N SER A 100 1.28 -8.31 -9.51
CA SER A 100 1.84 -9.35 -8.63
C SER A 100 3.33 -9.14 -8.27
N VAL A 101 3.81 -7.89 -8.23
CA VAL A 101 5.13 -7.53 -7.73
C VAL A 101 5.01 -7.15 -6.25
N LYS A 102 5.21 -8.15 -5.39
CA LYS A 102 5.27 -7.96 -3.94
C LYS A 102 6.58 -7.26 -3.58
N THR A 103 6.61 -5.93 -3.61
CA THR A 103 7.77 -5.15 -3.16
C THR A 103 8.00 -5.42 -1.67
N SER A 104 9.05 -6.19 -1.36
CA SER A 104 9.39 -6.57 0.01
C SER A 104 10.08 -5.40 0.72
N TYR A 105 9.44 -4.86 1.75
CA TYR A 105 10.00 -3.82 2.61
C TYR A 105 11.31 -4.27 3.28
N ALA A 106 11.47 -5.58 3.50
CA ALA A 106 12.71 -6.15 4.03
C ALA A 106 13.90 -5.94 3.09
N LEU A 107 13.70 -6.03 1.77
CA LEU A 107 14.78 -5.79 0.79
C LEU A 107 15.22 -4.33 0.79
N MET A 108 14.29 -3.39 0.96
CA MET A 108 14.59 -1.96 1.08
C MET A 108 15.42 -1.68 2.32
N ILE A 109 15.01 -2.22 3.47
CA ILE A 109 15.75 -2.08 4.74
C ILE A 109 17.15 -2.68 4.63
N MET A 110 17.27 -3.87 4.04
CA MET A 110 18.58 -4.53 3.85
C MET A 110 19.50 -3.75 2.91
N ALA A 111 18.96 -3.16 1.83
CA ALA A 111 19.74 -2.32 0.93
C ALA A 111 20.27 -1.06 1.65
N ILE A 112 19.40 -0.40 2.44
CA ILE A 112 19.78 0.77 3.23
C ILE A 112 20.86 0.40 4.26
N LEU A 113 20.67 -0.70 5.01
CA LEU A 113 21.65 -1.20 5.99
C LEU A 113 23.00 -1.53 5.34
N ALA A 114 22.99 -2.18 4.18
CA ALA A 114 24.21 -2.52 3.44
C ALA A 114 24.95 -1.26 2.97
N SER A 115 24.23 -0.25 2.47
CA SER A 115 24.82 1.04 2.08
C SER A 115 25.48 1.75 3.27
N PHE A 116 24.81 1.80 4.42
CA PHE A 116 25.39 2.37 5.64
C PHE A 116 26.63 1.59 6.10
N ALA A 117 26.57 0.26 6.12
CA ALA A 117 27.71 -0.58 6.50
C ALA A 117 28.92 -0.41 5.56
N CYS A 118 28.70 -0.23 4.26
CA CYS A 118 29.76 0.05 3.30
C CYS A 118 30.44 1.39 3.60
N ILE A 119 29.66 2.46 3.87
CA ILE A 119 30.21 3.80 4.17
C ILE A 119 31.09 3.74 5.43
N PHE A 120 30.64 3.05 6.49
CA PHE A 120 31.44 2.85 7.70
C PHE A 120 32.68 1.99 7.48
N ARG A 121 32.67 1.08 6.50
CA ARG A 121 33.81 0.19 6.19
C ARG A 121 34.85 0.84 5.27
N THR A 122 34.45 1.80 4.44
CA THR A 122 35.37 2.56 3.56
C THR A 122 35.85 3.88 4.16
N GLY A 123 35.50 4.22 5.41
CA GLY A 123 35.92 5.48 6.02
C GLY A 123 35.63 5.62 7.51
N LEU A 124 36.34 4.83 8.33
CA LEU A 124 36.99 5.31 9.57
C LEU A 124 38.36 4.61 9.70
#